data_AF-A0A4P8SNQ4-F1
#
_entry.id   AF-A0A4P8SNQ4-F1
#
_cell.length_a   1.000
_cell.length_b   1.000
_cell.length_c   1.000
_cell.angle_alpha   90.00
_cell.angle_beta   90.00
_cell.angle_gamma   90.00
#
_symmetry.space_group_name_H-M   'P 1'
#
loop_
_entity.id
_entity.type
_entity.pdbx_description
1 polymer ?
#
loop_
_entity_poly.entity_id
_entity_poly.type
_entity_poly.pdbx_seq_one_letter_code
_entity_poly.pdbx_strand_id
1 'polypeptide(L)'
;MMTEDDGYRYVLASFVGERDGMALELHDADHCCIAEVFEDDATGACSLSIADGAAVPIDRVCDLLARAAAEFPQVAASWPTAPQDRVDP
;
A
#
# COMPACT_ATOMS: atom_id res chain seq x y z
N MET A 1 2.64 9.29 25.59
CA MET A 1 2.72 7.94 25.01
C MET A 1 3.37 8.13 23.65
N MET A 2 4.68 7.95 23.61
CA MET A 2 5.50 8.12 22.41
C MET A 2 5.46 6.77 21.69
N THR A 3 4.85 6.70 20.52
CA THR A 3 4.97 5.52 19.63
C THR A 3 6.32 5.66 18.94
N GLU A 4 7.36 5.16 19.59
CA GLU A 4 8.67 4.97 18.98
C GLU A 4 8.54 3.87 17.91
N ASP A 5 8.86 4.23 16.66
CA ASP A 5 9.14 3.40 15.49
C ASP A 5 9.11 1.88 15.75
N ASP A 6 8.04 1.20 15.34
CA ASP A 6 7.92 -0.28 15.36
C ASP A 6 8.88 -0.97 14.34
N GLY A 7 9.90 -0.26 13.86
CA GLY A 7 10.87 -0.71 12.85
C GLY A 7 10.35 -0.69 11.41
N TYR A 8 9.09 -0.32 11.18
CA TYR A 8 8.53 -0.27 9.83
C TYR A 8 8.86 1.02 9.08
N ARG A 9 9.17 0.89 7.79
CA ARG A 9 9.50 2.02 6.92
C ARG A 9 8.76 1.94 5.59
N TYR A 10 8.34 3.10 5.08
CA TYR A 10 7.78 3.22 3.73
C TYR A 10 8.82 3.76 2.76
N VAL A 11 8.92 3.17 1.57
CA VAL A 11 9.85 3.59 0.51
C VAL A 11 9.09 3.71 -0.79
N LEU A 12 9.20 4.87 -1.44
CA LEU A 12 8.74 5.03 -2.83
C LEU A 12 9.89 4.69 -3.75
N ALA A 13 9.74 3.64 -4.55
CA ALA A 13 10.75 3.12 -5.45
C ALA A 13 10.21 3.11 -6.89
N SER A 14 11.04 3.55 -7.84
CA SER A 14 10.78 3.31 -9.26
C SER A 14 11.23 1.89 -9.59
N PHE A 15 10.31 1.05 -10.07
CA PHE A 15 10.65 -0.29 -10.50
C PHE A 15 10.96 -0.25 -12.00
N VAL A 16 12.21 -0.61 -12.35
CA VAL A 16 12.67 -0.69 -13.74
C VAL A 16 13.06 -2.13 -14.00
N GLY A 17 12.06 -2.97 -14.29
CA GLY A 17 12.21 -4.42 -14.47
C GLY A 17 11.29 -4.93 -15.59
N GLU A 18 10.70 -6.12 -15.43
CA GLU A 18 9.71 -6.62 -16.40
C GLU A 18 8.38 -5.85 -16.38
N ARG A 19 8.17 -5.04 -15.34
CA ARG A 19 7.03 -4.14 -15.16
C ARG A 19 7.59 -2.72 -15.03
N ASP A 20 7.23 -1.81 -15.92
CA ASP A 20 7.57 -0.39 -15.76
C ASP A 20 6.52 0.25 -14.85
N GLY A 21 6.96 0.90 -13.77
CA GLY A 21 6.04 1.53 -12.83
C GLY A 21 6.67 2.03 -11.53
N MET A 22 5.80 2.39 -10.60
CA MET A 22 6.16 2.91 -9.28
C MET A 22 5.61 2.01 -8.19
N ALA A 23 6.43 1.73 -7.17
CA ALA A 23 6.04 0.96 -6.00
C ALA A 23 6.14 1.81 -4.73
N LEU A 24 5.11 1.74 -3.89
CA LEU A 24 5.21 2.11 -2.48
C LEU A 24 5.42 0.85 -1.66
N GLU A 25 6.63 0.67 -1.15
CA GLU A 25 7.08 -0.49 -0.40
C GLU A 25 6.96 -0.26 1.11
N LEU A 26 6.57 -1.29 1.84
CA LEU A 26 6.59 -1.39 3.30
C LEU A 26 7.72 -2.35 3.70
N HIS A 27 8.70 -1.83 4.42
CA HIS A 27 9.81 -2.59 4.98
C HIS A 27 9.64 -2.82 6.47
N ASP A 28 10.12 -3.95 6.96
CA ASP A 28 10.23 -4.27 8.38
C ASP A 28 11.52 -3.73 9.02
N ALA A 29 11.72 -4.10 10.29
CA ALA A 29 12.89 -3.71 11.09
C ALA A 29 14.22 -4.26 10.53
N ASP A 30 14.18 -5.34 9.76
CA ASP A 30 15.33 -5.96 9.09
C ASP A 30 15.54 -5.38 7.68
N HIS A 31 14.78 -4.32 7.33
CA HIS A 31 14.79 -3.65 6.03
C HIS A 31 14.33 -4.51 4.86
N CYS A 32 13.65 -5.63 5.13
CA CYS A 32 13.07 -6.48 4.10
C CYS A 32 11.74 -5.89 3.62
N CYS A 33 11.52 -5.81 2.31
CA CYS A 33 10.22 -5.44 1.76
C CYS A 33 9.23 -6.58 2.01
N ILE A 34 8.21 -6.32 2.82
CA ILE A 34 7.22 -7.31 3.27
C ILE A 34 5.85 -7.10 2.63
N ALA A 35 5.58 -5.92 2.10
CA ALA A 35 4.41 -5.61 1.29
C ALA A 35 4.68 -4.42 0.37
N GLU A 36 3.96 -4.35 -0.75
CA GLU A 36 4.06 -3.24 -1.69
C GLU A 36 2.72 -2.94 -2.34
N VAL A 37 2.49 -1.67 -2.67
CA VAL A 37 1.48 -1.27 -3.64
C VAL A 37 2.21 -0.80 -4.89
N PHE A 38 1.95 -1.47 -6.01
CA PHE A 38 2.57 -1.18 -7.31
C PHE A 38 1.55 -0.58 -8.27
N GLU A 39 1.88 0.54 -8.89
CA GLU A 39 1.18 1.12 -10.04
C GLU A 39 1.93 0.74 -11.32
N ASP A 40 1.23 0.11 -12.26
CA ASP A 40 1.73 -0.21 -13.59
C ASP A 40 1.59 1.01 -14.52
N ASP A 41 2.68 1.54 -15.05
CA ASP A 41 2.67 2.78 -15.85
C ASP A 41 1.91 2.61 -17.18
N ALA A 42 1.89 1.39 -17.74
CA ALA A 42 1.25 1.12 -19.02
C ALA A 42 -0.28 1.06 -18.91
N THR A 43 -0.79 0.60 -17.77
CA THR A 43 -2.23 0.34 -17.56
C THR A 43 -2.87 1.24 -16.50
N GLY A 44 -2.08 1.86 -15.64
CA GLY A 44 -2.53 2.56 -14.43
C GLY A 44 -3.13 1.61 -13.38
N ALA A 45 -3.02 0.29 -13.56
CA ALA A 45 -3.57 -0.67 -12.63
C ALA A 45 -2.71 -0.73 -11.36
N CYS A 46 -3.37 -0.72 -10.20
CA CYS A 46 -2.71 -0.82 -8.91
C CYS A 46 -2.91 -2.21 -8.29
N SER A 47 -1.84 -2.80 -7.75
CA SER A 47 -1.88 -4.11 -7.07
C SER A 47 -1.20 -4.04 -5.71
N LEU A 48 -1.82 -4.63 -4.68
CA LEU A 48 -1.18 -4.90 -3.39
C LEU A 48 -0.58 -6.30 -3.42
N SER A 49 0.69 -6.42 -3.05
CA SER A 49 1.40 -7.68 -2.85
C SER A 49 1.89 -7.77 -1.41
N ILE A 50 1.89 -8.97 -0.83
CA ILE A 50 2.48 -9.27 0.49
C ILE A 50 3.47 -10.41 0.28
N ALA A 51 4.68 -10.28 0.82
CA ALA A 51 5.73 -11.29 0.68
C ALA A 51 5.27 -12.64 1.27
N ASP A 52 5.64 -13.74 0.62
CA ASP A 52 5.25 -15.07 1.08
C ASP A 52 5.76 -15.35 2.50
N GLY A 53 4.87 -15.85 3.36
CA GLY A 53 5.15 -16.09 4.78
C GLY A 53 5.24 -14.83 5.65
N ALA A 54 5.10 -13.62 5.12
CA ALA A 54 5.10 -12.39 5.92
C ALA A 54 3.78 -12.21 6.68
N ALA A 55 3.88 -11.90 7.96
CA ALA A 55 2.76 -11.46 8.79
C ALA A 55 2.82 -9.94 8.93
N VAL A 56 1.98 -9.24 8.17
CA VAL A 56 1.92 -7.77 8.21
C VAL A 56 0.80 -7.33 9.16
N PRO A 57 1.08 -6.48 10.16
CA PRO A 57 0.04 -5.92 11.01
C PRO A 57 -1.02 -5.16 10.19
N ILE A 58 -2.30 -5.34 10.53
CA ILE A 58 -3.42 -4.77 9.76
C ILE A 58 -3.38 -3.24 9.71
N ASP A 59 -3.00 -2.59 10.81
CA ASP A 59 -2.82 -1.14 10.87
C ASP A 59 -1.73 -0.66 9.89
N ARG A 60 -0.65 -1.42 9.71
CA ARG A 60 0.40 -1.12 8.72
C ARG A 60 -0.06 -1.33 7.29
N VAL A 61 -0.90 -2.34 7.03
CA VAL A 61 -1.56 -2.48 5.72
C VAL A 61 -2.49 -1.30 5.44
N CYS A 62 -3.28 -0.86 6.44
CA CYS A 62 -4.16 0.31 6.29
C CYS A 62 -3.36 1.59 6.02
N ASP A 63 -2.28 1.83 6.77
CA ASP A 63 -1.37 2.96 6.55
C ASP A 63 -0.74 2.93 5.16
N LEU A 64 -0.29 1.75 4.70
CA LEU A 64 0.26 1.56 3.36
C LEU A 64 -0.76 1.95 2.28
N LEU A 65 -1.99 1.44 2.39
CA LEU A 65 -3.06 1.74 1.43
C LEU A 65 -3.46 3.22 1.45
N ALA A 66 -3.50 3.86 2.62
CA ALA A 66 -3.81 5.28 2.74
C ALA A 66 -2.72 6.15 2.10
N ARG A 67 -1.44 5.78 2.27
CA ARG A 67 -0.32 6.46 1.61
C ARG A 67 -0.32 6.21 0.11
N ALA A 68 -0.55 4.97 -0.32
CA ALA A 68 -0.65 4.63 -1.73
C ALA A 68 -1.78 5.39 -2.42
N ALA A 69 -2.90 5.66 -1.75
CA ALA A 69 -3.98 6.49 -2.28
C ALA A 69 -3.58 7.97 -2.46
N ALA A 70 -2.59 8.46 -1.72
CA ALA A 70 -2.06 9.81 -1.89
C ALA A 70 -1.03 9.88 -3.04
N GLU A 71 -0.24 8.82 -3.24
CA GLU A 71 0.76 8.74 -4.30
C GLU A 71 0.17 8.34 -5.66
N PHE A 72 -0.78 7.40 -5.66
CA PHE A 72 -1.39 6.78 -6.84
C PHE A 72 -2.91 7.04 -6.85
N PRO A 73 -3.40 8.06 -7.59
CA PRO A 73 -4.81 8.45 -7.59
C PRO A 73 -5.80 7.32 -7.92
N GLN A 74 -5.36 6.30 -8.66
CA GLN A 74 -6.11 5.13 -9.07
C GLN A 74 -6.42 4.20 -7.89
N VAL A 75 -5.56 4.17 -6.87
CA VAL A 75 -5.84 3.45 -5.61
C VAL A 75 -7.03 4.08 -4.91
N ALA A 76 -7.07 5.41 -4.79
CA ALA A 76 -8.20 6.13 -4.20
C ALA A 76 -9.49 5.93 -5.00
N ALA A 77 -9.41 5.95 -6.34
CA ALA A 77 -10.55 5.72 -7.23
C ALA A 77 -11.13 4.30 -7.13
N SER A 78 -10.32 3.34 -6.69
CA SER A 78 -10.72 1.94 -6.53
C SER A 78 -11.41 1.67 -5.19
N TRP A 79 -11.42 2.63 -4.27
CA TRP A 79 -12.10 2.46 -3.00
C TRP A 79 -13.61 2.41 -3.21
N PRO A 80 -14.31 1.45 -2.57
CA PRO A 80 -15.77 1.48 -2.60
C PRO A 80 -16.22 2.80 -1.98
N THR A 81 -16.89 3.65 -2.77
CA THR A 81 -17.69 4.72 -2.21
C THR A 81 -18.69 4.07 -1.28
N ALA A 82 -18.67 4.43 0.00
CA ALA A 82 -19.60 3.87 0.99
C ALA A 82 -21.03 3.84 0.41
N PRO A 83 -21.77 2.73 0.55
CA PRO A 83 -23.17 2.71 0.12
C PRO A 83 -23.91 3.85 0.85
N GLN A 84 -24.49 4.78 0.09
CA GLN A 84 -25.17 5.96 0.65
C GLN A 84 -26.51 5.63 1.32
N ASP A 85 -26.97 4.38 1.27
CA ASP A 85 -28.20 3.93 1.90
C ASP A 85 -27.92 3.02 3.09
N ARG A 86 -27.56 3.65 4.22
CA ARG A 86 -27.97 3.08 5.51
C ARG A 86 -29.43 3.48 5.69
N VAL A 87 -30.35 2.59 5.34
CA VAL A 87 -31.74 2.71 5.77
C VAL A 87 -31.69 2.67 7.30
N ASP A 88 -31.92 3.82 7.93
CA ASP A 88 -32.11 3.90 9.37
C ASP A 88 -33.36 3.08 9.76
N PRO A 89 -33.30 2.32 10.86
CA PRO A 89 -34.39 1.45 11.31
C PRO A 89 -35.65 2.21 11.75
#